data_AF-A0A1Y1WG83-F1
#
_entry.id   AF-A0A1Y1WG83-F1
#
_cell.length_a   1.000
_cell.length_b   1.000
_cell.length_c   1.000
_cell.angle_alpha   90.00
_cell.angle_beta   90.00
_cell.angle_gamma   90.00
#
_symmetry.space_group_name_H-M   'P 1'
#
loop_
_entity.id
_entity.type
_entity.pdbx_description
1 polymer ?
#
loop_
_entity_poly.entity_id
_entity_poly.type
_entity_poly.pdbx_seq_one_letter_code
_entity_poly.pdbx_strand_id
1 'polypeptide(L)'
;MRQAGPVDLDGGSRILSKRKIQELVGEIDPTERLEPEVEDILCDIADEFIESVTAFACQLAKHRKADTLEAKDLQLHLERNWNIRIPGFAAEEIRSVRKTTVPSNHQERLNAITNTKNLAKFN
;
A
#
# COMPACT_ATOMS: atom_id res chain seq x y z
N MET A 1 -30.78 5.58 -10.05
CA MET A 1 -29.56 5.32 -10.85
C MET A 1 -29.14 6.62 -11.51
N ARG A 2 -28.05 7.24 -11.05
CA ARG A 2 -27.42 8.36 -11.76
C ARG A 2 -26.42 7.75 -12.74
N GLN A 3 -26.60 8.03 -14.03
CA GLN A 3 -25.64 7.64 -15.05
C GLN A 3 -24.35 8.43 -14.79
N ALA A 4 -23.26 7.72 -14.47
CA ALA A 4 -21.93 8.27 -14.63
C ALA A 4 -21.65 8.27 -16.14
N GLY A 5 -21.45 9.45 -16.71
CA GLY A 5 -20.97 9.56 -18.09
C GLY A 5 -19.61 8.87 -18.26
N PRO A 6 -19.18 8.61 -19.49
CA PRO A 6 -17.84 8.08 -19.73
C PRO A 6 -16.85 9.07 -19.11
N VAL A 7 -16.07 8.58 -18.15
CA VAL A 7 -14.92 9.33 -17.65
C VAL A 7 -13.93 9.27 -18.80
N ASP A 8 -13.73 10.39 -19.49
CA ASP A 8 -12.71 10.51 -20.52
C ASP A 8 -11.34 10.31 -19.83
N LEU A 9 -10.88 9.05 -19.81
CA LEU A 9 -9.56 8.64 -19.33
C LEU A 9 -8.51 8.70 -20.47
N ASP A 10 -8.80 9.45 -21.54
CA ASP A 10 -7.92 9.57 -22.70
C ASP A 10 -7.01 10.79 -22.55
N GLY A 11 -5.76 10.54 -22.12
CA GLY A 11 -4.57 11.21 -22.65
C GLY A 11 -4.33 12.71 -22.37
N GLY A 12 -4.98 13.33 -21.37
CA GLY A 12 -4.96 14.79 -21.24
C GLY A 12 -4.04 15.45 -20.20
N SER A 13 -3.65 14.77 -19.12
CA SER A 13 -2.93 15.45 -18.03
C SER A 13 -2.09 14.47 -17.21
N ARG A 14 -0.88 14.13 -17.70
CA ARG A 14 0.14 13.48 -16.85
C ARG A 14 0.15 14.19 -15.50
N ILE A 15 -0.11 13.45 -14.43
CA ILE A 15 -0.24 14.05 -13.09
C ILE A 15 1.12 14.59 -12.65
N LEU A 16 2.19 13.91 -13.06
CA LEU A 16 3.57 14.35 -12.88
C LEU A 16 4.19 14.76 -14.20
N SER A 17 4.61 16.02 -14.27
CA SER A 17 5.40 16.52 -15.40
C SER A 17 6.88 16.10 -15.28
N LYS A 18 7.56 15.96 -16.42
CA LYS A 18 9.02 15.72 -16.47
C LYS A 18 9.80 16.75 -15.65
N ARG A 19 9.39 18.01 -15.70
CA ARG A 19 9.96 19.08 -14.88
C ARG A 19 9.87 18.76 -13.38
N LYS A 20 8.73 18.26 -12.90
CA LYS A 20 8.58 17.89 -11.50
C LYS A 20 9.44 16.68 -11.11
N ILE A 21 9.61 15.71 -12.02
CA ILE A 21 10.54 14.60 -11.83
C ILE A 21 11.98 15.11 -11.63
N GLN A 22 12.44 16.04 -12.48
CA GLN A 22 13.77 16.64 -12.31
C GLN A 22 13.91 17.40 -10.99
N GLU A 23 12.89 18.13 -10.55
CA GLU A 23 12.88 18.79 -9.24
C GLU A 23 12.99 17.77 -8.10
N LEU A 24 12.23 16.67 -8.16
CA LEU A 24 12.27 15.61 -7.15
C LEU A 24 13.61 14.88 -7.10
N VAL A 25 14.23 14.65 -8.25
CA VAL A 25 15.59 14.07 -8.32
C VAL A 25 16.59 15.02 -7.67
N GLY A 26 16.49 16.33 -7.93
CA GLY A 26 17.36 17.33 -7.33
C GLY A 26 17.22 17.46 -5.80
N GLU A 27 16.06 17.13 -5.24
CA GLU A 27 15.85 17.04 -3.79
C GLU A 27 16.60 15.85 -3.15
N ILE A 28 16.86 14.79 -3.93
CA ILE A 28 17.61 13.59 -3.49
C ILE A 28 19.10 13.77 -3.75
N ASP A 29 19.46 14.13 -4.98
CA ASP A 29 20.82 14.40 -5.43
C ASP A 29 20.82 15.59 -6.42
N PRO A 30 21.38 16.75 -6.04
CA PRO A 30 21.39 17.93 -6.89
C PRO A 30 22.32 17.81 -8.12
N THR A 31 23.19 16.80 -8.17
CA THR A 31 24.14 16.57 -9.26
C THR A 31 23.62 15.61 -10.32
N GLU A 32 22.63 14.80 -9.98
CA GLU A 32 22.04 13.81 -10.86
C GLU A 32 21.18 14.44 -11.96
N ARG A 33 21.25 13.89 -13.17
CA ARG A 33 20.47 14.35 -14.33
C ARG A 33 19.93 13.14 -15.08
N LEU A 34 18.61 13.02 -15.11
CA LEU A 34 17.95 11.95 -15.86
C LEU A 34 17.93 12.24 -17.35
N GLU A 35 18.06 11.18 -18.13
CA GLU A 35 17.82 11.23 -19.57
C GLU A 35 16.32 11.34 -19.87
N PRO A 36 15.91 12.00 -20.98
CA PRO A 36 14.49 12.23 -21.29
C PRO A 36 13.63 10.97 -21.36
N GLU A 37 14.22 9.84 -21.78
CA GLU A 37 13.54 8.54 -21.86
C GLU A 37 13.28 7.94 -20.48
N VAL A 38 14.21 8.11 -19.53
CA VAL A 38 14.05 7.67 -18.14
C VAL A 38 12.95 8.49 -17.46
N GLU A 39 12.88 9.78 -17.74
CA GLU A 39 11.80 10.64 -17.23
C GLU A 39 10.43 10.19 -17.72
N ASP A 40 10.30 9.76 -18.98
CA ASP A 40 9.05 9.20 -19.51
C ASP A 40 8.66 7.92 -18.77
N ILE A 41 9.60 7.00 -18.57
CA ILE A 41 9.36 5.74 -17.85
C ILE A 41 8.91 6.03 -16.41
N LEU A 42 9.54 6.98 -15.72
CA LEU A 42 9.15 7.35 -14.36
C LEU A 42 7.76 8.01 -14.30
N CYS A 43 7.40 8.81 -15.31
CA CYS A 43 6.05 9.34 -15.45
C CYS A 43 5.04 8.19 -15.58
N ASP A 44 5.29 7.23 -16.48
CA ASP A 44 4.37 6.12 -16.73
C ASP A 44 4.19 5.24 -15.48
N ILE A 45 5.29 4.94 -14.78
CA ILE A 45 5.24 4.20 -13.51
C ILE A 45 4.42 4.96 -12.46
N ALA A 46 4.54 6.29 -12.40
CA ALA A 46 3.82 7.07 -11.42
C ALA A 46 2.32 7.14 -11.73
N ASP A 47 1.94 7.24 -13.00
CA ASP A 47 0.54 7.18 -13.43
C ASP A 47 -0.06 5.80 -13.11
N GLU A 48 0.64 4.70 -13.42
CA GLU A 48 0.21 3.34 -13.06
C GLU A 48 0.07 3.16 -11.54
N PHE A 49 1.02 3.70 -10.77
CA PHE A 49 0.98 3.66 -9.31
C PHE A 49 -0.28 4.33 -8.75
N ILE A 50 -0.64 5.52 -9.27
CA ILE A 50 -1.82 6.26 -8.83
C ILE A 50 -3.10 5.47 -9.15
N GLU A 51 -3.21 4.93 -10.36
CA GLU A 51 -4.37 4.12 -10.76
C GLU A 51 -4.52 2.89 -9.86
N SER A 52 -3.43 2.13 -9.68
CA SER A 52 -3.42 0.91 -8.88
C SER A 52 -3.79 1.18 -7.42
N VAL A 53 -3.15 2.18 -6.79
CA VAL A 53 -3.40 2.55 -5.40
C VAL A 53 -4.81 3.06 -5.20
N THR A 54 -5.30 3.92 -6.10
CA THR A 54 -6.63 4.51 -6.00
C THR A 54 -7.72 3.46 -6.21
N ALA A 55 -7.54 2.54 -7.16
CA ALA A 55 -8.47 1.44 -7.40
C ALA A 55 -8.61 0.54 -6.16
N PHE A 56 -7.48 0.14 -5.55
CA PHE A 56 -7.53 -0.70 -4.35
C PHE A 56 -8.13 0.06 -3.15
N ALA A 57 -7.77 1.34 -2.96
CA ALA A 57 -8.35 2.15 -1.89
C ALA A 57 -9.86 2.33 -2.05
N CYS A 58 -10.38 2.45 -3.29
CA CYS A 58 -11.82 2.47 -3.53
C CYS A 58 -12.49 1.12 -3.18
N GLN A 59 -11.81 0.00 -3.40
CA GLN A 59 -12.28 -1.31 -2.94
C GLN A 59 -12.32 -1.38 -1.40
N LEU A 60 -11.34 -0.81 -0.70
CA LEU A 60 -11.32 -0.73 0.76
C LEU A 60 -12.47 0.15 1.30
N ALA A 61 -12.72 1.31 0.69
CA ALA A 61 -13.83 2.18 1.06
C ALA A 61 -15.17 1.44 0.94
N LYS A 62 -15.38 0.72 -0.17
CA LYS A 62 -16.55 -0.13 -0.38
C LYS A 62 -16.62 -1.29 0.62
N HIS A 63 -15.50 -1.93 0.94
CA HIS A 63 -15.44 -3.04 1.89
C HIS A 63 -15.92 -2.65 3.30
N ARG A 64 -15.62 -1.43 3.75
CA ARG A 64 -16.15 -0.89 5.01
C ARG A 64 -17.55 -0.26 4.88
N LYS A 65 -18.23 -0.44 3.74
CA LYS A 65 -19.58 0.04 3.44
C LYS A 65 -19.69 1.57 3.38
N ALA A 66 -18.62 2.25 2.93
CA ALA A 66 -18.64 3.68 2.66
C ALA A 66 -18.75 3.96 1.16
N ASP A 67 -19.48 5.03 0.82
CA ASP A 67 -19.61 5.52 -0.56
C ASP A 67 -18.58 6.60 -0.90
N THR A 68 -17.78 7.01 0.08
CA THR A 68 -16.76 8.05 -0.04
C THR A 68 -15.37 7.48 0.24
N LEU A 69 -14.44 7.73 -0.67
CA LEU A 69 -13.02 7.44 -0.47
C LEU A 69 -12.45 8.37 0.60
N GLU A 70 -11.85 7.81 1.64
CA GLU A 70 -11.21 8.58 2.71
C GLU A 70 -9.70 8.30 2.73
N ALA A 71 -8.91 9.21 3.32
CA ALA A 71 -7.45 9.08 3.40
C ALA A 71 -6.99 7.77 4.09
N LYS A 72 -7.79 7.24 5.02
CA LYS A 72 -7.50 5.97 5.71
C LYS A 72 -7.50 4.76 4.76
N ASP A 73 -8.29 4.82 3.68
CA ASP A 73 -8.37 3.74 2.70
C ASP A 73 -7.06 3.67 1.89
N LEU A 74 -6.55 4.83 1.45
CA LEU A 74 -5.24 4.97 0.80
C LEU A 74 -4.10 4.59 1.75
N GLN A 75 -4.10 5.15 2.97
CA GLN A 75 -3.06 4.92 3.97
C GLN A 75 -2.92 3.43 4.32
N LEU A 76 -4.03 2.70 4.44
CA LEU A 76 -3.98 1.26 4.73
C LEU A 76 -3.30 0.47 3.60
N HIS A 77 -3.62 0.78 2.34
CA HIS A 77 -3.02 0.10 1.19
C HIS A 77 -1.53 0.44 1.04
N LEU A 78 -1.17 1.72 1.18
CA LEU A 78 0.23 2.16 1.14
C LEU A 78 1.07 1.49 2.23
N GLU A 79 0.56 1.42 3.46
CA GLU A 79 1.31 0.83 4.58
C GLU A 79 1.44 -0.70 4.44
N ARG A 80 0.40 -1.40 3.98
CA ARG A 80 0.38 -2.87 3.94
C ARG A 80 1.00 -3.48 2.70
N ASN A 81 0.88 -2.82 1.55
CA ASN A 81 1.31 -3.35 0.26
C ASN A 81 2.62 -2.72 -0.22
N TRP A 82 2.82 -1.44 0.07
CA TRP A 82 3.99 -0.68 -0.41
C TRP A 82 5.01 -0.37 0.68
N ASN A 83 4.68 -0.64 1.95
CA ASN A 83 5.48 -0.26 3.11
C ASN A 83 5.78 1.26 3.15
N ILE A 84 4.86 2.07 2.63
CA ILE A 84 4.92 3.53 2.64
C ILE A 84 4.02 4.04 3.76
N ARG A 85 4.56 4.87 4.65
CA ARG A 85 3.80 5.50 5.73
C ARG A 85 3.88 7.01 5.62
N ILE A 86 2.71 7.65 5.55
CA ILE A 86 2.61 9.11 5.52
C ILE A 86 2.40 9.63 6.96
N PRO A 87 3.35 10.42 7.50
CA PRO A 87 3.18 11.05 8.81
C PRO A 87 1.93 11.94 8.87
N GLY A 88 1.22 11.92 10.00
CA GLY A 88 0.00 12.72 10.18
C GLY A 88 -1.28 12.12 9.58
N PHE A 89 -1.18 11.10 8.71
CA PHE A 89 -2.34 10.40 8.12
C PHE A 89 -2.51 8.96 8.64
N ALA A 90 -1.48 8.39 9.27
CA ALA A 90 -1.57 7.09 9.91
C ALA A 90 -2.54 7.13 11.10
N ALA A 91 -3.77 6.66 10.89
CA ALA A 91 -4.75 6.49 11.97
C ALA A 91 -4.23 5.45 12.98
N GLU A 92 -4.44 5.71 14.27
CA GLU A 92 -4.16 4.73 15.34
C GLU A 92 -4.88 3.39 15.12
N GLU A 93 -6.01 3.37 14.39
CA GLU A 93 -6.75 2.16 14.01
C GLU A 93 -5.96 1.16 13.15
N ILE A 94 -4.99 1.63 12.34
CA ILE A 94 -4.21 0.74 11.45
C ILE A 94 -3.22 -0.10 12.27
N ARG A 95 -2.84 0.36 13.48
CA ARG A 95 -2.13 -0.46 14.46
C ARG A 95 -3.10 -1.43 15.13
N SER A 96 -3.65 -2.35 14.34
CA SER A 96 -4.14 -3.61 14.86
C SER A 96 -2.94 -4.45 15.33
N VAL A 97 -2.29 -4.04 16.42
CA VAL A 97 -1.47 -4.96 17.21
C VAL A 97 -2.46 -5.93 17.86
N ARG A 98 -3.05 -6.80 17.04
CA ARG A 98 -3.77 -7.97 17.55
C ARG A 98 -2.68 -8.79 18.22
N LYS A 99 -2.66 -8.79 19.56
CA LYS A 99 -1.94 -9.83 20.30
C LYS A 99 -2.41 -11.15 19.71
N THR A 100 -1.49 -11.90 19.10
CA THR A 100 -1.80 -13.20 18.51
C THR A 100 -2.41 -14.06 19.59
N THR A 101 -3.73 -14.16 19.60
CA THR A 101 -4.44 -15.00 20.55
C THR A 101 -4.34 -16.39 19.98
N VAL A 102 -3.45 -17.21 20.56
CA VAL A 102 -3.30 -18.61 20.20
C VAL A 102 -4.59 -19.31 20.61
N PRO A 103 -5.41 -19.83 19.67
CA PRO A 103 -6.61 -20.55 20.05
C PRO A 103 -6.22 -21.81 20.84
N SER A 104 -7.07 -22.25 21.76
CA SER A 104 -6.78 -23.36 22.70
C SER A 104 -6.34 -24.64 21.98
N ASN A 105 -6.98 -24.96 20.85
CA ASN A 105 -6.60 -26.08 19.99
C ASN A 105 -5.17 -25.95 19.43
N HIS A 106 -4.71 -24.75 19.09
CA HIS A 106 -3.35 -24.51 18.62
C HIS A 106 -2.36 -24.63 19.79
N GLN A 107 -2.73 -24.15 20.98
CA GLN A 107 -1.92 -24.30 22.19
C GLN A 107 -1.71 -25.77 22.57
N GLU A 108 -2.76 -26.59 22.53
CA GLU A 108 -2.66 -28.04 22.78
C GLU A 108 -1.71 -28.72 21.77
N ARG A 109 -1.83 -28.37 20.48
CA ARG A 109 -0.93 -28.89 19.44
C ARG A 109 0.52 -28.46 19.68
N LEU A 110 0.77 -27.22 20.10
CA LEU A 110 2.10 -26.73 20.44
C LEU A 110 2.68 -27.48 21.66
N ASN A 111 1.87 -27.76 22.68
CA ASN A 111 2.28 -28.53 23.84
C ASN A 111 2.64 -29.97 23.46
N ALA A 112 1.84 -30.61 22.61
CA ALA A 112 2.11 -31.95 22.11
C ALA A 112 3.44 -32.00 21.32
N ILE A 113 3.66 -31.06 20.39
CA ILE A 113 4.92 -30.97 19.63
C ILE A 113 6.12 -30.76 20.56
N THR A 114 5.98 -29.89 21.56
CA THR A 114 7.04 -29.61 22.55
C THR A 114 7.36 -30.86 23.36
N ASN A 115 6.34 -31.60 23.80
CA ASN A 115 6.51 -32.85 24.53
C ASN A 115 7.25 -33.90 23.68
N THR A 116 6.84 -34.11 22.42
CA THR A 116 7.53 -35.03 21.52
C THR A 116 8.98 -34.65 21.27
N LYS A 117 9.27 -33.36 21.06
CA LYS A 117 10.66 -32.86 20.91
C LYS A 117 11.50 -33.11 22.15
N ASN A 118 10.92 -32.99 23.34
CA ASN A 118 11.63 -33.26 24.59
C ASN A 118 11.91 -34.75 24.75
N LEU A 119 10.93 -35.63 24.49
CA LEU A 119 11.13 -37.09 24.51
C LEU A 119 12.20 -37.57 23.51
N ALA A 120 12.25 -36.96 22.31
CA ALA A 120 13.25 -37.28 21.30
C ALA A 120 14.67 -36.81 21.64
N LYS A 121 14.86 -35.91 22.62
CA LYS A 121 16.18 -35.49 23.11
C LYS A 121 16.78 -36.42 24.16
N PHE A 122 15.99 -37.37 24.66
CA PHE A 122 16.40 -38.35 25.68
C PHE A 122 16.56 -39.78 25.14
N ASN A 123 16.48 -39.96 23.81
CA ASN A 123 16.88 -41.16 23.08
C ASN A 123 18.05 -40.82 22.16
#